data_AF-A0A3C0G6B5-F1
#
_entry.id   AF-A0A3C0G6B5-F1
#
_cell.length_a   1.000
_cell.length_b   1.000
_cell.length_c   1.000
_cell.angle_alpha   90.00
_cell.angle_beta   90.00
_cell.angle_gamma   90.00
#
_symmetry.space_group_name_H-M   'P 1'
#
loop_
_entity.id
_entity.type
_entity.pdbx_description
1 polymer ?
#
loop_
_entity_poly.entity_id
_entity_poly.type
_entity_poly.pdbx_seq_one_letter_code
_entity_poly.pdbx_strand_id
1 'polypeptide(L)'
;MALPKWTDERTQQLVDFVGNESPVSQAMVADAADELETSVRSVSSKLRKMGYDVELASANASKSFSDEQEATLSNFVTDNSGVYTYAEIAENFEGGSFSAKSIQGKILSMQLTEHVKPAPKVETVKTYSEDEESQFISMVNDGAFIEDIAEGLGRSVNSIRGKALSLLRAGEINAIPKQEHTKGSSKADPLADVEIDGMTVEEIADEIGKTVRGVKTMLTRRGLQCADYNGAARKEIG
;
A
#
# COMPACT_ATOMS: atom_id res chain seq x y z
N MET A 1 -11.25 6.26 10.34
CA MET A 1 -11.08 5.79 11.74
C MET A 1 -9.98 4.74 11.76
N ALA A 2 -9.13 4.73 12.79
CA ALA A 2 -8.10 3.71 12.93
C ALA A 2 -8.74 2.40 13.38
N LEU A 3 -8.35 1.27 12.78
CA LEU A 3 -8.85 -0.04 13.19
C LEU A 3 -8.41 -0.34 14.64
N PRO A 4 -9.28 -0.92 15.48
CA PRO A 4 -8.94 -1.25 16.86
C PRO A 4 -7.79 -2.26 16.92
N LYS A 5 -6.90 -2.09 17.91
CA LYS A 5 -5.81 -3.04 18.15
C LYS A 5 -6.34 -4.36 18.71
N TRP A 6 -5.66 -5.46 18.41
CA TRP A 6 -5.94 -6.76 19.01
C TRP A 6 -5.39 -6.83 20.44
N THR A 7 -6.28 -6.71 21.43
CA THR A 7 -6.01 -7.00 22.84
C THR A 7 -6.27 -8.47 23.13
N ASP A 8 -5.86 -8.95 24.31
CA ASP A 8 -6.13 -10.33 24.75
C ASP A 8 -7.64 -10.58 24.85
N GLU A 9 -8.40 -9.64 25.39
CA GLU A 9 -9.86 -9.70 25.48
C GLU A 9 -10.52 -9.84 24.11
N ARG A 10 -10.16 -8.99 23.13
CA ARG A 10 -10.71 -9.07 21.77
C ARG A 10 -10.25 -10.33 21.04
N THR A 11 -9.06 -10.83 21.36
CA THR A 11 -8.56 -12.09 20.83
C THR A 11 -9.39 -13.26 21.36
N GLN A 12 -9.72 -13.25 22.66
CA GLN A 12 -10.59 -14.25 23.26
C GLN A 12 -12.00 -14.20 22.68
N GLN A 13 -12.58 -12.99 22.53
CA GLN A 13 -13.87 -12.81 21.86
C GLN A 13 -13.88 -13.41 20.45
N LEU A 14 -12.81 -13.20 19.67
CA LEU A 14 -12.66 -13.79 18.34
C LEU A 14 -12.60 -15.32 18.39
N VAL A 15 -11.83 -15.89 19.33
CA VAL A 15 -11.71 -17.35 19.51
C VAL A 15 -13.04 -17.97 19.92
N ASP A 16 -13.75 -17.35 20.85
CA ASP A 16 -15.07 -17.79 21.31
C ASP A 16 -16.11 -17.70 20.19
N PHE A 17 -16.01 -16.68 19.33
CA PHE A 17 -16.89 -16.47 18.20
C PHE A 17 -16.72 -17.55 17.12
N VAL A 18 -15.48 -17.86 16.73
CA VAL A 18 -15.21 -18.87 15.67
C VAL A 18 -15.26 -20.31 16.18
N GLY A 19 -15.08 -20.52 17.48
CA GLY A 19 -15.11 -21.83 18.12
C GLY A 19 -14.11 -22.81 17.51
N ASN A 20 -14.60 -24.01 17.20
CA ASN A 20 -13.81 -25.13 16.65
C ASN A 20 -14.08 -25.37 15.15
N GLU A 21 -14.67 -24.41 14.43
CA GLU A 21 -14.91 -24.54 12.99
C GLU A 21 -13.58 -24.61 12.21
N SER A 22 -13.47 -25.58 11.29
CA SER A 22 -12.30 -25.74 10.42
C SER A 22 -12.71 -26.32 9.07
N PRO A 23 -12.43 -25.65 7.93
CA PRO A 23 -11.90 -24.29 7.84
C PRO A 23 -12.93 -23.25 8.33
N VAL A 24 -12.48 -22.17 8.97
CA VAL A 24 -13.33 -21.01 9.28
C VAL A 24 -13.79 -20.38 7.97
N SER A 25 -15.10 -20.39 7.74
CA SER A 25 -15.71 -19.89 6.51
C SER A 25 -15.58 -18.37 6.33
N GLN A 26 -15.59 -17.88 5.08
CA GLN A 26 -15.56 -16.43 4.80
C GLN A 26 -16.76 -15.67 5.39
N ALA A 27 -17.93 -16.31 5.47
CA ALA A 27 -19.11 -15.74 6.11
C ALA A 27 -18.87 -15.50 7.60
N MET A 28 -18.36 -16.50 8.31
CA MET A 28 -18.04 -16.37 9.75
C MET A 28 -16.96 -15.32 10.02
N VAL A 29 -15.96 -15.20 9.13
CA VAL A 29 -14.96 -14.13 9.22
C VAL A 29 -15.60 -12.74 9.04
N ALA A 30 -16.58 -12.62 8.15
CA ALA A 30 -17.30 -11.36 7.94
C ALA A 30 -18.14 -10.98 9.17
N ASP A 31 -18.91 -11.93 9.70
CA ASP A 31 -19.73 -11.71 10.90
C ASP A 31 -18.86 -11.34 12.11
N ALA A 32 -17.72 -12.01 12.30
CA ALA A 32 -16.76 -11.68 13.35
C ALA A 32 -16.13 -10.29 13.16
N ALA A 33 -15.95 -9.85 11.91
CA ALA A 33 -15.41 -8.53 11.63
C ALA A 33 -16.41 -7.43 11.98
N ASP A 34 -17.69 -7.65 11.68
CA ASP A 34 -18.78 -6.74 12.03
C ASP A 34 -18.96 -6.66 13.56
N GLU A 35 -19.02 -7.80 14.25
CA GLU A 35 -19.18 -7.87 15.71
C GLU A 35 -18.01 -7.20 16.44
N LEU A 36 -16.78 -7.40 15.96
CA LEU A 36 -15.59 -6.84 16.58
C LEU A 36 -15.28 -5.42 16.06
N GLU A 37 -16.11 -4.84 15.20
CA GLU A 37 -15.90 -3.52 14.60
C GLU A 37 -14.49 -3.36 13.98
N THR A 38 -14.05 -4.38 13.24
CA THR A 38 -12.76 -4.39 12.54
C THR A 38 -12.93 -4.82 11.08
N SER A 39 -11.83 -5.04 10.36
CA SER A 39 -11.92 -5.49 8.97
C SER A 39 -11.85 -7.01 8.83
N VAL A 40 -12.57 -7.58 7.86
CA VAL A 40 -12.50 -9.00 7.43
C VAL A 40 -11.04 -9.46 7.25
N ARG A 41 -10.21 -8.58 6.68
CA ARG A 41 -8.78 -8.82 6.49
C ARG A 41 -8.01 -8.92 7.80
N SER A 42 -8.33 -8.05 8.77
CA SER A 42 -7.73 -8.08 10.11
C SER A 42 -8.08 -9.38 10.85
N VAL A 43 -9.36 -9.79 10.83
CA VAL A 43 -9.83 -11.05 11.41
C VAL A 43 -9.14 -12.25 10.75
N SER A 44 -9.20 -12.36 9.43
CA SER A 44 -8.52 -13.42 8.67
C SER A 44 -7.03 -13.52 9.01
N SER A 45 -6.34 -12.38 9.07
CA SER A 45 -4.92 -12.34 9.39
C SER A 45 -4.63 -12.77 10.82
N LYS A 46 -5.49 -12.39 11.78
CA LYS A 46 -5.34 -12.76 13.19
C LYS A 46 -5.57 -14.25 13.40
N LEU A 47 -6.64 -14.82 12.84
CA LEU A 47 -6.95 -16.25 12.89
C LEU A 47 -5.81 -17.10 12.30
N ARG A 48 -5.31 -16.75 11.11
CA ARG A 48 -4.16 -17.45 10.49
C ARG A 48 -2.89 -17.35 11.32
N LYS A 49 -2.62 -16.20 11.95
CA LYS A 49 -1.47 -16.04 12.86
C LYS A 49 -1.60 -16.93 14.11
N MET A 50 -2.83 -17.20 14.56
CA MET A 50 -3.13 -18.11 15.66
C MET A 50 -3.18 -19.59 15.24
N GLY A 51 -3.01 -19.90 13.94
CA GLY A 51 -2.95 -21.28 13.45
C GLY A 51 -4.29 -21.87 12.98
N TYR A 52 -5.36 -21.08 12.90
CA TYR A 52 -6.63 -21.53 12.33
C TYR A 52 -6.51 -21.70 10.82
N ASP A 53 -7.15 -22.75 10.28
CA ASP A 53 -7.42 -22.85 8.85
C ASP A 53 -8.59 -21.93 8.51
N VAL A 54 -8.36 -21.01 7.58
CA VAL A 54 -9.34 -19.99 7.19
C VAL A 54 -9.52 -20.08 5.69
N GLU A 55 -10.75 -20.31 5.26
CA GLU A 55 -11.14 -20.42 3.86
C GLU A 55 -10.52 -19.28 3.04
N LEU A 56 -10.01 -19.57 1.85
CA LEU A 56 -9.48 -18.53 0.99
C LEU A 56 -10.65 -17.67 0.49
N ALA A 57 -10.52 -16.35 0.56
CA ALA A 57 -11.48 -15.42 -0.06
C ALA A 57 -11.68 -15.69 -1.57
N SER A 58 -10.68 -16.28 -2.23
CA SER A 58 -10.75 -16.71 -3.63
C SER A 58 -11.54 -18.00 -3.86
N ALA A 59 -11.82 -18.79 -2.83
CA ALA A 59 -12.59 -20.03 -2.95
C ALA A 59 -14.07 -19.76 -3.32
N ASN A 60 -14.59 -18.60 -2.89
CA ASN A 60 -15.93 -18.10 -3.23
C ASN A 60 -15.92 -17.07 -4.36
N ALA A 61 -14.88 -17.01 -5.19
CA ALA A 61 -14.91 -16.20 -6.40
C ALA A 61 -15.89 -16.83 -7.40
N SER A 62 -17.19 -16.55 -7.22
CA SER A 62 -18.17 -16.69 -8.28
C SER A 62 -17.65 -15.93 -9.50
N LYS A 63 -17.83 -16.50 -10.69
CA LYS A 63 -17.45 -15.82 -11.93
C LYS A 63 -18.08 -14.42 -11.89
N SER A 64 -17.26 -13.38 -11.97
CA SER A 64 -17.75 -11.99 -11.91
C SER A 64 -18.62 -11.62 -13.11
N PHE A 65 -18.63 -12.46 -14.15
CA PHE A 65 -19.48 -12.37 -15.34
C PHE A 65 -20.13 -13.73 -15.58
N SER A 66 -21.42 -13.76 -15.89
CA SER A 66 -22.06 -14.97 -16.41
C SER A 66 -21.63 -15.23 -17.85
N ASP A 67 -21.79 -16.46 -18.34
CA ASP A 67 -21.39 -16.79 -19.72
C ASP A 67 -22.21 -15.97 -20.74
N GLU A 68 -23.47 -15.62 -20.43
CA GLU A 68 -24.31 -14.73 -21.24
C GLU A 68 -23.80 -13.29 -21.24
N GLN A 69 -23.34 -12.79 -20.09
CA GLN A 69 -22.73 -11.46 -19.99
C GLN A 69 -21.42 -11.38 -20.77
N GLU A 70 -20.63 -12.44 -20.77
CA GLU A 70 -19.41 -12.53 -21.58
C GLU A 70 -19.71 -12.49 -23.08
N ALA A 71 -20.70 -13.27 -23.54
CA ALA A 71 -21.14 -13.26 -24.93
C ALA A 71 -21.68 -11.88 -25.34
N THR A 72 -22.48 -11.26 -24.49
CA THR A 72 -23.04 -9.93 -24.73
C THR A 72 -21.94 -8.86 -24.81
N LEU A 73 -20.97 -8.89 -23.89
CA LEU A 73 -19.83 -7.98 -23.89
C LEU A 73 -18.95 -8.17 -25.13
N SER A 74 -18.70 -9.43 -25.52
CA SER A 74 -17.93 -9.77 -26.72
C SER A 74 -18.59 -9.21 -27.99
N ASN A 75 -19.89 -9.43 -28.15
CA ASN A 75 -20.64 -8.89 -29.30
C ASN A 75 -20.63 -7.36 -29.27
N PHE A 76 -20.88 -6.74 -28.11
CA PHE A 76 -20.89 -5.29 -27.97
C PHE A 76 -19.57 -4.65 -28.41
N VAL A 77 -18.42 -5.16 -27.95
CA VAL A 77 -17.12 -4.58 -28.32
C VAL A 77 -16.76 -4.86 -29.77
N THR A 78 -17.08 -6.04 -30.30
CA THR A 78 -16.77 -6.41 -31.69
C THR A 78 -17.60 -5.59 -32.68
N ASP A 79 -18.91 -5.44 -32.43
CA ASP A 79 -19.82 -4.66 -33.27
C ASP A 79 -19.51 -3.15 -33.23
N ASN A 80 -18.86 -2.69 -32.14
CA ASN A 80 -18.49 -1.30 -31.94
C ASN A 80 -16.96 -1.13 -31.85
N SER A 81 -16.22 -1.91 -32.64
CA SER A 81 -14.76 -1.97 -32.58
C SER A 81 -14.11 -0.58 -32.78
N GLY A 82 -13.33 -0.16 -31.78
CA GLY A 82 -12.60 1.11 -31.77
C GLY A 82 -13.47 2.34 -31.47
N VAL A 83 -14.75 2.17 -31.16
CA VAL A 83 -15.70 3.28 -30.93
C VAL A 83 -15.67 3.76 -29.48
N TYR A 84 -15.68 2.82 -28.53
CA TYR A 84 -15.84 3.12 -27.10
C TYR A 84 -14.58 2.81 -26.30
N THR A 85 -14.28 3.67 -25.34
CA THR A 85 -13.28 3.46 -24.29
C THR A 85 -13.82 2.51 -23.21
N TYR A 86 -12.96 1.97 -22.34
CA TYR A 86 -13.42 1.12 -21.23
C TYR A 86 -14.46 1.77 -20.31
N ALA A 87 -14.39 3.10 -20.12
CA ALA A 87 -15.36 3.84 -19.31
C ALA A 87 -16.72 3.91 -20.00
N GLU A 88 -16.73 4.23 -21.30
CA GLU A 88 -17.97 4.29 -22.08
C GLU A 88 -18.59 2.90 -22.25
N ILE A 89 -17.78 1.84 -22.44
CA ILE A 89 -18.28 0.46 -22.47
C ILE A 89 -18.96 0.12 -21.13
N ALA A 90 -18.35 0.47 -20.01
CA ALA A 90 -18.93 0.25 -18.69
C ALA A 90 -20.27 0.96 -18.50
N GLU A 91 -20.41 2.20 -18.96
CA GLU A 91 -21.67 2.95 -18.89
C GLU A 91 -22.78 2.34 -19.76
N ASN A 92 -22.43 1.78 -20.92
CA ASN A 92 -23.39 1.22 -21.88
C ASN A 92 -23.71 -0.26 -21.62
N PHE A 93 -22.88 -0.98 -20.87
CA PHE A 93 -23.05 -2.40 -20.60
C PHE A 93 -23.83 -2.64 -19.31
N GLU A 94 -24.91 -3.44 -19.40
CA GLU A 94 -25.73 -3.86 -18.24
C GLU A 94 -26.15 -2.69 -17.33
N GLY A 95 -26.46 -1.54 -17.95
CA GLY A 95 -26.90 -0.33 -17.25
C GLY A 95 -25.86 0.30 -16.32
N GLY A 96 -24.56 0.07 -16.54
CA GLY A 96 -23.52 0.63 -15.67
C GLY A 96 -23.20 -0.22 -14.44
N SER A 97 -23.69 -1.46 -14.38
CA SER A 97 -23.50 -2.36 -13.22
C SER A 97 -22.03 -2.73 -12.97
N PHE A 98 -21.17 -2.58 -13.98
CA PHE A 98 -19.76 -2.91 -13.90
C PHE A 98 -18.89 -1.65 -13.95
N SER A 99 -17.86 -1.61 -13.10
CA SER A 99 -16.84 -0.55 -13.20
C SER A 99 -16.01 -0.69 -14.48
N ALA A 100 -15.48 0.43 -14.98
CA ALA A 100 -14.55 0.45 -16.11
C ALA A 100 -13.35 -0.51 -15.93
N LYS A 101 -12.88 -0.67 -14.68
CA LYS A 101 -11.79 -1.60 -14.35
C LYS A 101 -12.21 -3.07 -14.47
N SER A 102 -13.43 -3.40 -14.06
CA SER A 102 -13.96 -4.77 -14.19
C SER A 102 -14.14 -5.13 -15.66
N ILE A 103 -14.74 -4.23 -16.44
CA ILE A 103 -14.86 -4.36 -17.90
C ILE A 103 -13.49 -4.50 -18.56
N GLN A 104 -12.52 -3.66 -18.22
CA GLN A 104 -11.16 -3.75 -18.74
C GLN A 104 -10.52 -5.11 -18.46
N GLY A 105 -10.61 -5.58 -17.22
CA GLY A 105 -10.09 -6.90 -16.83
C GLY A 105 -10.75 -8.02 -17.62
N LYS A 106 -12.07 -7.96 -17.80
CA LYS A 106 -12.82 -8.97 -18.55
C LYS A 106 -12.49 -8.98 -20.04
N ILE A 107 -12.46 -7.82 -20.70
CA ILE A 107 -12.04 -7.69 -22.11
C ILE A 107 -10.62 -8.21 -22.33
N LEU A 108 -9.69 -7.89 -21.41
CA LEU A 108 -8.32 -8.42 -21.46
C LEU A 108 -8.31 -9.95 -21.36
N SER A 109 -9.10 -10.54 -20.45
CA SER A 109 -9.19 -11.99 -20.31
C SER A 109 -9.76 -12.70 -21.54
N MET A 110 -10.62 -12.01 -22.30
CA MET A 110 -11.17 -12.49 -23.57
C MET A 110 -10.29 -12.15 -24.78
N GLN A 111 -9.16 -11.46 -24.57
CA GLN A 111 -8.24 -11.02 -25.63
C GLN A 111 -8.88 -10.05 -26.65
N LEU A 112 -9.88 -9.27 -26.24
CA LEU A 112 -10.64 -8.35 -27.12
C LEU A 112 -10.18 -6.88 -27.00
N THR A 113 -8.96 -6.64 -26.53
CA THR A 113 -8.45 -5.28 -26.28
C THR A 113 -8.30 -4.44 -27.55
N GLU A 114 -8.14 -5.07 -28.72
CA GLU A 114 -8.05 -4.39 -30.01
C GLU A 114 -9.36 -3.69 -30.43
N HIS A 115 -10.49 -4.13 -29.87
CA HIS A 115 -11.80 -3.53 -30.14
C HIS A 115 -12.10 -2.31 -29.26
N VAL A 116 -11.23 -1.96 -28.33
CA VAL A 116 -11.46 -0.83 -27.41
C VAL A 116 -10.73 0.41 -27.89
N LYS A 117 -11.45 1.53 -27.95
CA LYS A 117 -10.87 2.82 -28.25
C LYS A 117 -9.83 3.18 -27.19
N PRO A 118 -8.60 3.56 -27.58
CA PRO A 118 -7.61 4.07 -26.64
C PRO A 118 -8.18 5.28 -25.89
N ALA A 119 -8.12 5.22 -24.56
CA ALA A 119 -8.53 6.37 -23.76
C ALA A 119 -7.60 7.55 -24.07
N PRO A 120 -8.13 8.78 -24.20
CA PRO A 120 -7.30 9.97 -24.30
C PRO A 120 -6.37 10.02 -23.08
N LYS A 121 -5.12 10.44 -23.30
CA LYS A 121 -4.20 10.67 -22.20
C LYS A 121 -4.83 11.71 -21.29
N VAL A 122 -5.14 11.31 -20.05
CA VAL A 122 -5.62 12.25 -19.03
C VAL A 122 -4.52 13.29 -18.86
N GLU A 123 -4.83 14.54 -19.22
CA GLU A 123 -3.92 15.64 -18.95
C GLU A 123 -3.75 15.74 -17.43
N THR A 124 -2.53 15.51 -16.96
CA THR A 124 -2.22 15.66 -15.55
C THR A 124 -2.36 17.13 -15.21
N VAL A 125 -3.40 17.48 -14.46
CA VAL A 125 -3.59 18.84 -13.95
C VAL A 125 -2.33 19.21 -13.17
N LYS A 126 -1.61 20.23 -13.64
CA LYS A 126 -0.45 20.76 -12.92
C LYS A 126 -0.92 21.20 -11.54
N THR A 127 -0.33 20.61 -10.51
CA THR A 127 -0.71 20.89 -9.12
C THR A 127 -0.02 22.14 -8.56
N TYR A 128 1.01 22.63 -9.27
CA TYR A 128 1.76 23.85 -9.00
C TYR A 128 1.48 24.85 -10.13
N SER A 129 1.18 26.11 -9.79
CA SER A 129 1.14 27.21 -10.75
C SER A 129 2.54 27.64 -11.14
N GLU A 130 2.68 28.35 -12.27
CA GLU A 130 3.99 28.89 -12.70
C GLU A 130 4.63 29.82 -11.65
N ASP A 131 3.81 30.56 -10.91
CA ASP A 131 4.24 31.41 -9.80
C ASP A 131 4.78 30.57 -8.63
N GLU A 132 4.07 29.50 -8.24
CA GLU A 132 4.54 28.58 -7.18
C GLU A 132 5.84 27.88 -7.59
N GLU A 133 6.01 27.52 -8.86
CA GLU A 133 7.24 26.93 -9.39
C GLU A 133 8.41 27.94 -9.35
N SER A 134 8.15 29.18 -9.75
CA SER A 134 9.15 30.26 -9.71
C SER A 134 9.60 30.55 -8.27
N GLN A 135 8.65 30.64 -7.34
CA GLN A 135 8.94 30.82 -5.92
C GLN A 135 9.71 29.61 -5.36
N PHE A 136 9.31 28.39 -5.70
CA PHE A 136 10.03 27.16 -5.32
C PHE A 136 11.49 27.24 -5.74
N ILE A 137 11.76 27.52 -7.03
CA ILE A 137 13.11 27.57 -7.59
C ILE A 137 13.95 28.66 -6.91
N SER A 138 13.36 29.83 -6.65
CA SER A 138 14.03 30.91 -5.89
C SER A 138 14.47 30.39 -4.52
N MET A 139 13.56 29.80 -3.75
CA MET A 139 13.87 29.29 -2.41
C MET A 139 14.94 28.19 -2.43
N VAL A 140 14.95 27.32 -3.45
CA VAL A 140 16.03 26.32 -3.64
C VAL A 140 17.39 27.00 -3.87
N ASN A 141 17.43 28.02 -4.74
CA ASN A 141 18.66 28.74 -5.05
C ASN A 141 19.17 29.55 -3.85
N ASP A 142 18.27 30.04 -3.01
CA ASP A 142 18.58 30.71 -1.74
C ASP A 142 19.02 29.72 -0.64
N GLY A 143 19.01 28.42 -0.92
CA GLY A 143 19.48 27.37 -0.01
C GLY A 143 18.49 26.99 1.08
N ALA A 144 17.20 27.31 0.92
CA ALA A 144 16.14 26.97 1.87
C ALA A 144 16.02 25.45 2.08
N PHE A 145 15.59 25.05 3.28
CA PHE A 145 15.29 23.65 3.56
C PHE A 145 13.93 23.26 2.97
N ILE A 146 13.70 21.95 2.81
CA ILE A 146 12.41 21.41 2.34
C ILE A 146 11.26 21.89 3.23
N GLU A 147 11.46 21.99 4.53
CA GLU A 147 10.50 22.51 5.50
C GLU A 147 10.14 23.98 5.23
N ASP A 148 11.14 24.85 5.00
CA ASP A 148 10.92 26.26 4.70
C ASP A 148 10.12 26.44 3.41
N ILE A 149 10.44 25.66 2.37
CA ILE A 149 9.73 25.69 1.08
C ILE A 149 8.29 25.18 1.26
N ALA A 150 8.09 24.17 2.10
CA ALA A 150 6.76 23.64 2.40
C ALA A 150 5.90 24.69 3.10
N GLU A 151 6.45 25.39 4.09
CA GLU A 151 5.77 26.48 4.79
C GLU A 151 5.49 27.67 3.83
N GLY A 152 6.51 28.10 3.08
CA GLY A 152 6.41 29.24 2.17
C GLY A 152 5.40 29.07 1.03
N LEU A 153 5.14 27.83 0.61
CA LEU A 153 4.15 27.49 -0.41
C LEU A 153 2.84 26.94 0.16
N GLY A 154 2.72 26.79 1.49
CA GLY A 154 1.55 26.18 2.12
C GLY A 154 1.29 24.73 1.65
N ARG A 155 2.36 23.98 1.35
CA ARG A 155 2.30 22.60 0.85
C ARG A 155 2.86 21.63 1.89
N SER A 156 2.55 20.33 1.73
CA SER A 156 3.20 19.31 2.55
C SER A 156 4.64 19.08 2.11
N VAL A 157 5.51 18.75 3.07
CA VAL A 157 6.90 18.32 2.82
C VAL A 157 6.99 17.22 1.74
N ASN A 158 6.03 16.28 1.71
CA ASN A 158 5.99 15.24 0.68
C ASN A 158 5.71 15.79 -0.72
N SER A 159 4.84 16.80 -0.83
CA SER A 159 4.57 17.48 -2.10
C SER A 159 5.81 18.20 -2.59
N ILE A 160 6.52 18.92 -1.71
CA ILE A 160 7.78 19.61 -2.02
C ILE A 160 8.85 18.62 -2.51
N ARG A 161 9.02 17.47 -1.86
CA ARG A 161 9.94 16.41 -2.32
C ARG A 161 9.61 15.94 -3.72
N GLY A 162 8.33 15.69 -4.00
CA GLY A 162 7.87 15.28 -5.32
C GLY A 162 8.16 16.34 -6.38
N LYS A 163 7.91 17.62 -6.04
CA LYS A 163 8.16 18.74 -6.95
C LYS A 163 9.67 18.97 -7.19
N ALA A 164 10.50 18.89 -6.15
CA ALA A 164 11.96 18.96 -6.28
C ALA A 164 12.49 17.87 -7.24
N LEU A 165 11.99 16.64 -7.12
CA LEU A 165 12.37 15.55 -8.04
C LEU A 165 11.94 15.84 -9.49
N SER A 166 10.76 16.41 -9.68
CA SER A 166 10.27 16.81 -11.01
C SER A 166 11.16 17.89 -11.63
N LEU A 167 11.45 18.95 -10.88
CA LEU A 167 12.29 20.07 -11.33
C LEU A 167 13.73 19.64 -11.60
N LEU A 168 14.29 18.76 -10.76
CA LEU A 168 15.63 18.20 -10.97
C LEU A 168 15.71 17.41 -12.28
N ARG A 169 14.70 16.59 -12.58
CA ARG A 169 14.64 15.81 -13.84
C ARG A 169 14.45 16.69 -15.07
N ALA A 170 13.75 17.81 -14.91
CA ALA A 170 13.61 18.83 -15.95
C ALA A 170 14.88 19.70 -16.12
N GLY A 171 15.85 19.61 -15.20
CA GLY A 171 17.05 20.43 -15.20
C GLY A 171 16.84 21.86 -14.69
N GLU A 172 15.71 22.13 -14.04
CA GLU A 172 15.33 23.47 -13.55
C GLU A 172 15.97 23.81 -12.18
N ILE A 173 16.42 22.79 -11.44
CA ILE A 173 17.23 22.93 -10.22
C ILE A 173 18.44 22.00 -10.29
N ASN A 174 19.55 22.39 -9.64
CA ASN A 174 20.80 21.63 -9.66
C ASN A 174 20.86 20.49 -8.62
N ALA A 175 20.08 20.60 -7.54
CA ALA A 175 20.03 19.61 -6.48
C ALA A 175 18.70 19.67 -5.72
N ILE A 176 18.36 18.57 -5.04
CA ILE A 176 17.21 18.53 -4.13
C ILE A 176 17.55 19.34 -2.87
N PRO A 177 16.66 20.24 -2.40
CA PRO A 177 16.86 20.98 -1.16
C PRO A 177 17.12 20.06 0.03
N LYS A 178 17.92 20.52 0.99
CA LYS A 178 18.21 19.73 2.21
C LYS A 178 16.99 19.69 3.11
N GLN A 179 16.93 18.70 3.97
CA GLN A 179 15.92 18.63 5.02
C GLN A 179 16.55 19.03 6.35
N GLU A 180 15.92 19.95 7.08
CA GLU A 180 16.44 20.43 8.37
C GLU A 180 16.33 19.34 9.43
N HIS A 181 15.16 18.69 9.50
CA HIS A 181 14.90 17.63 10.45
C HIS A 181 14.98 16.25 9.78
N THR A 182 16.11 15.57 9.93
CA THR A 182 16.28 14.18 9.48
C THR A 182 16.05 13.20 10.63
N LYS A 183 15.12 12.25 10.45
CA LYS A 183 14.97 11.12 11.37
C LYS A 183 16.17 10.18 11.22
N GLY A 184 17.22 10.40 12.01
CA GLY A 184 18.42 9.55 12.04
C GLY A 184 19.76 10.27 11.89
N SER A 185 19.86 11.55 12.27
CA SER A 185 21.12 12.31 12.19
C SER A 185 22.24 11.81 13.13
N SER A 186 21.97 10.89 14.07
CA SER A 186 23.06 10.28 14.83
C SER A 186 23.81 9.32 13.91
N LYS A 187 25.02 9.70 13.51
CA LYS A 187 25.99 8.74 12.92
C LYS A 187 26.39 7.64 13.92
N ALA A 188 26.03 7.78 15.20
CA ALA A 188 26.20 6.77 16.23
C ALA A 188 25.36 5.54 15.91
N ASP A 189 25.97 4.36 16.05
CA ASP A 189 25.30 3.09 15.85
C ASP A 189 24.33 2.85 17.02
N PRO A 190 23.01 2.76 16.77
CA PRO A 190 22.02 2.54 17.83
C PRO A 190 22.19 1.21 18.58
N LEU A 191 22.95 0.26 18.03
CA LEU A 191 23.22 -1.04 18.66
C LEU A 191 24.61 -1.14 19.31
N ALA A 192 25.46 -0.10 19.25
CA ALA A 192 26.84 -0.20 19.72
C ALA A 192 26.95 -0.47 21.23
N ASP A 193 26.05 0.11 22.02
CA ASP A 193 26.10 0.08 23.48
C ASP A 193 24.95 -0.75 24.09
N VAL A 194 24.28 -1.59 23.29
CA VAL A 194 23.12 -2.40 23.72
C VAL A 194 23.52 -3.87 23.82
N GLU A 195 23.33 -4.48 24.98
CA GLU A 195 23.50 -5.91 25.17
C GLU A 195 22.25 -6.65 24.64
N ILE A 196 22.33 -7.09 23.38
CA ILE A 196 21.21 -7.69 22.65
C ILE A 196 21.00 -9.19 22.93
N ASP A 197 21.91 -9.84 23.65
CA ASP A 197 21.80 -11.27 23.94
C ASP A 197 20.72 -11.50 25.00
N GLY A 198 19.80 -12.42 24.74
CA GLY A 198 18.63 -12.66 25.60
C GLY A 198 17.46 -11.68 25.45
N MET A 199 17.60 -10.57 24.72
CA MET A 199 16.48 -9.67 24.42
C MET A 199 15.72 -10.10 23.16
N THR A 200 14.41 -9.84 23.14
CA THR A 200 13.61 -9.95 21.93
C THR A 200 13.80 -8.73 21.02
N VAL A 201 13.51 -8.88 19.73
CA VAL A 201 13.54 -7.75 18.77
C VAL A 201 12.62 -6.61 19.21
N GLU A 202 11.49 -6.92 19.84
CA GLU A 202 10.53 -5.93 20.33
C GLU A 202 11.15 -5.10 21.46
N GLU A 203 11.77 -5.73 22.44
CA GLU A 203 12.46 -5.04 23.54
C GLU A 203 13.63 -4.17 23.04
N ILE A 204 14.43 -4.68 22.09
CA ILE A 204 15.52 -3.91 21.47
C ILE A 204 14.96 -2.70 20.71
N ALA A 205 13.81 -2.85 20.03
CA ALA A 205 13.18 -1.77 19.28
C ALA A 205 12.72 -0.64 20.19
N ASP A 206 12.14 -0.98 21.34
CA ASP A 206 11.71 -0.04 22.35
C ASP A 206 12.92 0.68 23.00
N GLU A 207 14.00 -0.04 23.31
CA GLU A 207 15.20 0.52 23.94
C GLU A 207 15.89 1.56 23.05
N ILE A 208 16.04 1.29 21.76
CA ILE A 208 16.78 2.17 20.83
C ILE A 208 15.88 3.13 20.04
N GLY A 209 14.57 3.15 20.35
CA GLY A 209 13.59 4.01 19.68
C GLY A 209 13.46 3.76 18.17
N LYS A 210 13.50 2.50 17.75
CA LYS A 210 13.37 2.08 16.33
C LYS A 210 12.16 1.19 16.16
N THR A 211 11.86 0.82 14.92
CA THR A 211 10.82 -0.18 14.64
C THR A 211 11.39 -1.58 14.69
N VAL A 212 10.58 -2.59 15.03
CA VAL A 212 10.93 -4.03 14.98
C VAL A 212 11.56 -4.39 13.63
N ARG A 213 11.00 -3.88 12.52
CA ARG A 213 11.58 -4.09 11.18
C ARG A 213 12.97 -3.47 11.06
N GLY A 214 13.14 -2.25 11.55
CA GLY A 214 14.44 -1.57 11.58
C GLY A 214 15.49 -2.35 12.36
N VAL A 215 15.13 -2.88 13.53
CA VAL A 215 16.01 -3.72 14.35
C VAL A 215 16.41 -5.00 13.61
N LYS A 216 15.45 -5.75 13.04
CA LYS A 216 15.74 -6.96 12.25
C LYS A 216 16.74 -6.67 11.12
N THR A 217 16.51 -5.60 10.35
CA THR A 217 17.45 -5.18 9.29
C THR A 217 18.84 -4.86 9.85
N MET A 218 18.92 -4.19 10.99
CA MET A 218 20.19 -3.85 11.64
C MET A 218 20.95 -5.08 12.16
N LEU A 219 20.24 -6.07 12.72
CA LEU A 219 20.78 -7.36 13.17
C LEU A 219 21.28 -8.19 11.99
N THR A 220 20.51 -8.32 10.90
CA THR A 220 20.94 -9.04 9.69
C THR A 220 22.17 -8.41 9.07
N ARG A 221 22.19 -7.08 8.90
CA ARG A 221 23.34 -6.37 8.31
C ARG A 221 24.63 -6.63 9.10
N ARG A 222 24.52 -6.65 10.44
CA ARG A 222 25.65 -6.86 11.35
C ARG A 222 25.98 -8.33 11.60
N GLY A 223 25.13 -9.26 11.15
CA GLY A 223 25.27 -10.68 11.47
C GLY A 223 25.14 -10.96 12.96
N LEU A 224 24.26 -10.22 13.65
CA LEU A 224 24.03 -10.35 15.09
C LEU A 224 22.76 -11.18 15.36
N GLN A 225 22.73 -11.83 16.51
CA GLN A 225 21.61 -12.64 16.98
C GLN A 225 21.09 -12.10 18.32
N CYS A 226 19.77 -12.08 18.48
CA CYS A 226 19.07 -11.87 19.74
C CYS A 226 18.14 -13.07 20.02
N ALA A 227 17.36 -13.04 21.11
CA ALA A 227 16.61 -14.19 21.61
C ALA A 227 15.66 -14.83 20.58
N ASP A 228 14.93 -14.00 19.83
CA ASP A 228 13.90 -14.42 18.88
C ASP A 228 14.27 -14.14 17.41
N TYR A 229 15.51 -13.71 17.13
CA TYR A 229 15.95 -13.39 15.77
C TYR A 229 17.45 -13.62 15.53
N ASN A 230 17.76 -14.50 14.58
CA ASN A 230 19.11 -14.74 14.10
C ASN A 230 19.39 -13.96 12.80
N GLY A 231 20.11 -12.84 12.93
CA GLY A 231 20.54 -12.02 11.80
C GLY A 231 21.69 -12.63 11.00
N ALA A 232 22.60 -13.38 11.65
CA ALA A 232 23.72 -14.05 10.99
C ALA A 232 23.25 -15.07 9.95
N ALA A 233 22.35 -15.96 10.34
CA ALA A 233 21.80 -17.01 9.47
C ALA A 233 21.04 -16.43 8.26
N ARG A 234 20.46 -15.24 8.40
CA ARG A 234 19.70 -14.57 7.33
C ARG A 234 20.57 -13.75 6.39
N LYS A 235 21.80 -13.41 6.80
CA LYS A 235 22.74 -12.65 5.98
C LYS A 235 23.30 -13.49 4.83
N GLU A 236 23.39 -14.80 5.00
CA GLU A 236 23.89 -15.72 3.97
C GLU A 236 22.84 -16.13 2.92
N ILE A 237 21.58 -15.71 3.10
CA ILE A 237 20.46 -16.07 2.20
C ILE A 237 20.17 -14.97 1.18
N GLY A 238 20.82 -13.80 1.28
CA GLY A 238 20.65 -12.66 0.36
C GLY A 238 21.95 -12.24 -0.29
#